data_AF-A0A370BW75-F1
#
_entry.id   AF-A0A370BW75-F1
#
_cell.length_a   1.000
_cell.length_b   1.000
_cell.length_c   1.000
_cell.angle_alpha   90.00
_cell.angle_beta   90.00
_cell.angle_gamma   90.00
#
_symmetry.space_group_name_H-M   'P 1'
#
loop_
_entity.id
_entity.type
_entity.pdbx_description
1 polymer ?
#
loop_
_entity_poly.entity_id
_entity_poly.type
_entity_poly.pdbx_seq_one_letter_code
_entity_poly.pdbx_strand_id
1 'polypeptide(L)'
;MFHRKSSHPISVVNGAVDHRVLPAVSLSNSRSGRIQAYLHLFNDTPLQAGLPSFFRHWVAASFGVTEDLISQPVGGIGRSNAINSSSCNDCEVIRRDVCIIGGGAAGTYAAINLLQEGHSVVVIEKTGRLGGHTITYIEPTTDTPLDFGVTLFEDSPETIDFFSHLEVPFAKVSNGGGQMERVDFETGEIVDPYPGNVSKALERYGDILRQYPYLLEGWNLPEDVPEDLLMPFGDFVEKYDLGAAVELISIYSQGVRNWLNYPTVYLMKFVSLDMLRALETGFLSTARHDNSELYEAALAELGNDALLGSVVVQACREDDELHRLRVESSGGKSWIIEANTTILAAPPTGQVLDGLDLDDFESSLFSQFIYGHYYAGLVRVDGCPEGVQIVNRGSDTPYSLPLLPCILMMYPTAVPGVMAVGYGSEEPMTEEQVKAAIVEDILGLRRAGYDVDDPEFLAFADHSPFEMSVGRKAIEDGFYQELKKLQGHRNTYYVGATFEYPGSSAIWRAVDRLLPSIMESIDRPPKSKL
;
A
#
# COMPACT_ATOMS: atom_id res chain seq x y z
N MET A 1 16.51 -17.69 -34.80
CA MET A 1 15.82 -18.93 -34.40
C MET A 1 14.38 -18.58 -34.06
N PHE A 2 13.43 -19.36 -34.58
CA PHE A 2 11.99 -19.05 -34.66
C PHE A 2 11.26 -19.05 -33.32
N HIS A 3 10.30 -18.13 -33.18
CA HIS A 3 8.92 -18.26 -32.65
C HIS A 3 8.37 -16.84 -32.41
N ARG A 4 7.13 -16.42 -32.68
CA ARG A 4 5.93 -16.96 -33.33
C ARG A 4 5.13 -15.69 -33.73
N LYS A 5 4.68 -15.58 -34.98
CA LYS A 5 3.81 -14.47 -35.43
C LYS A 5 2.52 -14.47 -34.62
N SER A 6 2.20 -13.40 -33.90
CA SER A 6 0.85 -13.16 -33.40
C SER A 6 0.10 -12.35 -34.45
N SER A 7 -0.86 -12.98 -35.10
CA SER A 7 -1.78 -12.36 -36.05
C SER A 7 -2.94 -11.73 -35.26
N HIS A 8 -2.76 -10.50 -34.80
CA HIS A 8 -3.86 -9.70 -34.25
C HIS A 8 -4.35 -8.71 -35.32
N PRO A 9 -5.64 -8.73 -35.69
CA PRO A 9 -6.18 -7.78 -36.66
C PRO A 9 -6.25 -6.37 -36.05
N ILE A 10 -5.68 -5.38 -36.72
CA ILE A 10 -5.71 -3.95 -36.36
C ILE A 10 -6.95 -3.33 -36.98
N SER A 11 -7.74 -2.61 -36.20
CA SER A 11 -8.92 -1.87 -36.66
C SER A 11 -8.72 -0.36 -36.45
N VAL A 12 -8.95 0.43 -37.49
CA VAL A 12 -8.83 1.90 -37.48
C VAL A 12 -10.20 2.52 -37.19
N VAL A 13 -10.30 3.38 -36.18
CA VAL A 13 -11.53 4.06 -35.78
C VAL A 13 -11.35 5.56 -35.98
N ASN A 14 -12.27 6.20 -36.70
CA ASN A 14 -12.32 7.65 -36.86
C ASN A 14 -13.34 8.22 -35.87
N GLY A 15 -12.90 9.06 -34.93
CA GLY A 15 -13.76 9.71 -33.95
C GLY A 15 -13.27 11.12 -33.62
N ALA A 16 -14.19 12.02 -33.26
CA ALA A 16 -13.89 13.40 -32.88
C ALA A 16 -13.52 13.48 -31.39
N VAL A 17 -12.39 14.10 -31.05
CA VAL A 17 -11.96 14.38 -29.66
C VAL A 17 -11.21 15.73 -29.58
N ASP A 18 -11.35 16.36 -28.42
CA ASP A 18 -10.88 17.68 -27.89
C ASP A 18 -9.82 18.49 -28.67
N HIS A 19 -10.10 19.78 -28.82
CA HIS A 19 -9.48 20.76 -29.73
C HIS A 19 -8.14 21.35 -29.25
N ARG A 20 -7.48 20.75 -28.26
CA ARG A 20 -6.28 21.30 -27.61
C ARG A 20 -4.99 20.52 -27.83
N VAL A 21 -5.01 19.47 -28.65
CA VAL A 21 -3.82 18.62 -28.92
C VAL A 21 -3.49 18.62 -30.42
N LEU A 22 -2.20 18.76 -30.77
CA LEU A 22 -1.69 18.59 -32.15
C LEU A 22 -1.98 17.17 -32.67
N PRO A 23 -2.06 16.93 -34.00
CA PRO A 23 -2.37 15.60 -34.52
C PRO A 23 -1.35 14.57 -34.02
N ALA A 24 -1.81 13.68 -33.15
CA ALA A 24 -1.03 12.59 -32.57
C ALA A 24 -1.61 11.26 -33.04
N VAL A 25 -0.79 10.19 -33.02
CA VAL A 25 -1.27 8.82 -33.18
C VAL A 25 -1.30 8.21 -31.79
N SER A 26 -2.49 7.87 -31.30
CA SER A 26 -2.63 7.11 -30.06
C SER A 26 -2.88 5.64 -30.37
N LEU A 27 -2.26 4.76 -29.58
CA LEU A 27 -2.52 3.33 -29.58
C LEU A 27 -3.24 2.99 -28.28
N SER A 28 -4.39 2.34 -28.37
CA SER A 28 -5.04 1.76 -27.20
C SER A 28 -5.16 0.26 -27.37
N ASN A 29 -4.88 -0.47 -26.27
CA ASN A 29 -5.30 -1.86 -26.16
C ASN A 29 -6.78 -1.85 -25.79
N SER A 30 -7.62 -2.27 -26.73
CA SER A 30 -9.04 -2.47 -26.40
C SER A 30 -9.21 -3.73 -25.53
N ARG A 31 -10.26 -3.76 -24.70
CA ARG A 31 -10.68 -4.93 -23.88
C ARG A 31 -10.92 -6.24 -24.68
N SER A 32 -10.73 -6.24 -25.99
CA SER A 32 -10.86 -7.41 -26.88
C SER A 32 -9.53 -7.99 -27.39
N GLY A 33 -8.38 -7.49 -26.91
CA GLY A 33 -7.06 -7.98 -27.32
C GLY A 33 -6.61 -7.53 -28.72
N ARG A 34 -7.20 -6.46 -29.26
CA ARG A 34 -6.79 -5.83 -30.52
C ARG A 34 -6.12 -4.47 -30.27
N ILE A 35 -5.02 -4.22 -30.98
CA ILE A 35 -4.37 -2.91 -31.07
C ILE A 35 -5.21 -2.02 -31.99
N GLN A 36 -5.68 -0.87 -31.49
CA GLN A 36 -6.39 0.14 -32.28
C GLN A 36 -5.49 1.37 -32.45
N ALA A 37 -5.38 1.88 -33.68
CA ALA A 37 -4.65 3.10 -34.00
C ALA A 37 -5.63 4.21 -34.40
N TYR A 38 -5.54 5.36 -33.75
CA TYR A 38 -6.39 6.52 -34.01
C TYR A 38 -5.64 7.57 -34.85
N LEU A 39 -6.33 8.13 -35.84
CA LEU A 39 -5.86 9.29 -36.61
C LEU A 39 -6.74 10.49 -36.26
N HIS A 40 -6.17 11.46 -35.56
CA HIS A 40 -6.88 12.68 -35.16
C HIS A 40 -6.74 13.76 -36.25
N LEU A 41 -7.86 14.24 -36.79
CA LEU A 41 -7.92 15.29 -37.81
C LEU A 41 -8.39 16.62 -37.20
N PHE A 42 -7.79 17.73 -37.63
CA PHE A 42 -8.22 19.07 -37.24
C PHE A 42 -9.44 19.51 -38.06
N ASN A 43 -10.58 19.72 -37.37
CA ASN A 43 -11.89 20.13 -37.90
C ASN A 43 -12.52 19.16 -38.93
N ASP A 44 -13.84 19.28 -39.15
CA ASP A 44 -14.70 18.51 -40.07
C ASP A 44 -14.32 18.67 -41.57
N THR A 45 -13.05 18.54 -41.87
CA THR A 45 -12.49 18.62 -43.21
C THR A 45 -12.71 17.28 -43.90
N PRO A 46 -13.43 17.20 -45.03
CA PRO A 46 -13.62 15.95 -45.74
C PRO A 46 -12.26 15.38 -46.17
N LEU A 47 -12.05 14.10 -45.86
CA LEU A 47 -10.83 13.36 -46.18
C LEU A 47 -10.50 13.47 -47.68
N GLN A 48 -9.31 14.01 -48.02
CA GLN A 48 -8.78 13.91 -49.37
C GLN A 48 -8.60 12.43 -49.75
N ALA A 49 -9.07 12.07 -50.95
CA ALA A 49 -8.88 10.72 -51.50
C ALA A 49 -7.38 10.38 -51.56
N GLY A 50 -6.93 9.44 -50.72
CA GLY A 50 -5.53 8.98 -50.66
C GLY A 50 -4.93 8.98 -49.25
N LEU A 51 -5.36 9.87 -48.35
CA LEU A 51 -4.87 9.89 -46.95
C LEU A 51 -5.08 8.57 -46.19
N PRO A 52 -6.24 7.89 -46.30
CA PRO A 52 -6.44 6.59 -45.64
C PRO A 52 -5.53 5.48 -46.17
N SER A 53 -5.17 5.54 -47.46
CA SER A 53 -4.27 4.56 -48.08
C SER A 53 -2.83 4.80 -47.64
N PHE A 54 -2.39 6.07 -47.61
CA PHE A 54 -1.07 6.44 -47.08
C PHE A 54 -0.92 6.02 -45.60
N PHE A 55 -1.95 6.27 -44.78
CA PHE A 55 -1.93 5.91 -43.36
C PHE A 55 -1.91 4.39 -43.14
N ARG A 56 -2.71 3.62 -43.90
CA ARG A 56 -2.65 2.15 -43.89
C ARG A 56 -1.26 1.63 -44.28
N HIS A 57 -0.66 2.24 -45.31
CA HIS A 57 0.67 1.86 -45.77
C HIS A 57 1.76 2.15 -44.71
N TRP A 58 1.67 3.30 -44.05
CA TRP A 58 2.60 3.66 -42.98
C TRP A 58 2.50 2.74 -41.75
N VAL A 59 1.28 2.35 -41.34
CA VAL A 59 1.07 1.39 -40.24
C VAL A 59 1.55 -0.01 -40.64
N ALA A 60 1.26 -0.47 -41.86
CA ALA A 60 1.74 -1.74 -42.39
C ALA A 60 3.28 -1.82 -42.42
N ALA A 61 3.94 -0.73 -42.87
CA ALA A 61 5.40 -0.63 -42.95
C ALA A 61 6.08 -0.56 -41.57
N SER A 62 5.48 0.15 -40.60
CA SER A 62 6.05 0.34 -39.27
C SER A 62 5.95 -0.90 -38.37
N PHE A 63 4.99 -1.80 -38.66
CA PHE A 63 4.70 -2.97 -37.82
C PHE A 63 4.73 -4.31 -38.56
N GLY A 64 5.07 -4.33 -39.86
CA GLY A 64 5.33 -5.55 -40.63
C GLY A 64 4.10 -6.43 -40.90
N VAL A 65 2.92 -5.84 -41.14
CA VAL A 65 1.64 -6.56 -41.38
C VAL A 65 1.12 -6.27 -42.80
N THR A 66 0.46 -7.25 -43.45
CA THR A 66 -0.08 -7.13 -44.83
C THR A 66 -1.44 -6.39 -44.87
N GLU A 67 -1.68 -5.57 -45.90
CA GLU A 67 -2.85 -4.65 -46.02
C GLU A 67 -4.24 -5.33 -45.99
N ASP A 68 -4.34 -6.63 -46.30
CA ASP A 68 -5.62 -7.36 -46.43
C ASP A 68 -6.33 -7.71 -45.10
N LEU A 69 -5.74 -7.43 -43.93
CA LEU A 69 -6.26 -7.84 -42.61
C LEU A 69 -7.18 -6.80 -41.91
N ILE A 70 -7.66 -5.77 -42.62
CA ILE A 70 -8.45 -4.67 -42.03
C ILE A 70 -9.90 -4.67 -42.58
N SER A 71 -10.88 -5.21 -41.83
CA SER A 71 -12.33 -5.18 -42.19
C SER A 71 -13.32 -5.06 -40.99
N GLN A 72 -14.53 -4.52 -41.24
CA GLN A 72 -15.58 -3.95 -40.34
C GLN A 72 -16.40 -4.95 -39.42
N PRO A 73 -17.50 -4.51 -38.73
CA PRO A 73 -17.69 -4.46 -37.26
C PRO A 73 -18.24 -5.75 -36.58
N VAL A 74 -18.15 -5.76 -35.25
CA VAL A 74 -18.33 -6.89 -34.31
C VAL A 74 -19.79 -7.08 -33.86
N GLY A 75 -20.28 -8.34 -33.88
CA GLY A 75 -21.43 -8.80 -33.09
C GLY A 75 -20.97 -9.28 -31.70
N GLY A 76 -21.65 -8.84 -30.65
CA GLY A 76 -21.26 -9.06 -29.26
C GLY A 76 -21.45 -10.50 -28.76
N ILE A 77 -20.59 -10.93 -27.84
CA ILE A 77 -20.77 -12.11 -26.98
C ILE A 77 -20.04 -11.84 -25.65
N GLY A 78 -20.79 -11.84 -24.55
CA GLY A 78 -20.24 -12.03 -23.21
C GLY A 78 -19.74 -13.46 -23.06
N ARG A 79 -18.57 -13.65 -22.43
CA ARG A 79 -18.06 -14.96 -22.06
C ARG A 79 -17.74 -14.98 -20.58
N SER A 80 -18.42 -15.86 -19.86
CA SER A 80 -17.95 -16.42 -18.59
C SER A 80 -16.64 -17.16 -18.85
N ASN A 81 -15.58 -16.76 -18.17
CA ASN A 81 -14.30 -17.47 -18.20
C ASN A 81 -14.24 -18.39 -16.98
N ALA A 82 -14.94 -19.53 -17.04
CA ALA A 82 -14.81 -20.57 -16.04
C ALA A 82 -13.36 -21.08 -16.00
N ILE A 83 -12.70 -21.02 -14.84
CA ILE A 83 -11.44 -21.73 -14.59
C ILE A 83 -11.79 -23.22 -14.53
N ASN A 84 -11.74 -23.87 -15.68
CA ASN A 84 -11.92 -25.30 -15.78
C ASN A 84 -10.68 -26.00 -15.21
N SER A 85 -10.87 -26.97 -14.32
CA SER A 85 -9.79 -27.84 -13.82
C SER A 85 -9.01 -28.55 -14.94
N SER A 86 -9.55 -28.58 -16.17
CA SER A 86 -8.89 -29.12 -17.36
C SER A 86 -7.88 -28.19 -18.05
N SER A 87 -7.75 -26.92 -17.65
CA SER A 87 -6.72 -26.01 -18.20
C SER A 87 -5.36 -26.12 -17.49
N CYS A 88 -5.27 -26.88 -16.41
CA CYS A 88 -4.01 -27.21 -15.72
C CYS A 88 -4.02 -28.68 -15.26
N ASN A 89 -3.58 -29.59 -16.12
CA ASN A 89 -3.61 -31.04 -15.84
C ASN A 89 -2.67 -31.48 -14.69
N ASP A 90 -1.74 -30.61 -14.24
CA ASP A 90 -0.74 -30.90 -13.20
C ASP A 90 -0.88 -30.00 -11.95
N CYS A 91 -1.94 -29.20 -11.83
CA CYS A 91 -2.13 -28.35 -10.64
C CYS A 91 -2.71 -29.15 -9.47
N GLU A 92 -2.07 -29.09 -8.31
CA GLU A 92 -2.63 -29.60 -7.06
C GLU A 92 -3.84 -28.75 -6.64
N VAL A 93 -4.92 -29.40 -6.17
CA VAL A 93 -6.13 -28.70 -5.71
C VAL A 93 -6.13 -28.64 -4.19
N ILE A 94 -6.12 -27.42 -3.63
CA ILE A 94 -6.22 -27.17 -2.19
C ILE A 94 -7.63 -26.65 -1.89
N ARG A 95 -8.31 -27.29 -0.94
CA ARG A 95 -9.66 -26.90 -0.48
C ARG A 95 -9.58 -26.36 0.94
N ARG A 96 -10.04 -25.14 1.16
CA ARG A 96 -10.09 -24.49 2.47
C ARG A 96 -11.38 -23.70 2.59
N ASP A 97 -11.77 -23.32 3.80
CA ASP A 97 -12.92 -22.45 4.00
C ASP A 97 -12.61 -21.03 3.49
N VAL A 98 -11.38 -20.58 3.74
CA VAL A 98 -10.93 -19.22 3.39
C VAL A 98 -9.61 -19.23 2.60
N CYS A 99 -9.58 -18.50 1.50
CA CYS A 99 -8.34 -18.11 0.81
C CYS A 99 -7.97 -16.67 1.17
N ILE A 100 -6.80 -16.46 1.77
CA ILE A 100 -6.30 -15.15 2.18
C ILE A 100 -5.17 -14.74 1.22
N ILE A 101 -5.29 -13.58 0.59
CA ILE A 101 -4.30 -13.04 -0.34
C ILE A 101 -3.50 -11.95 0.38
N GLY A 102 -2.25 -12.25 0.72
CA GLY A 102 -1.35 -11.39 1.48
C GLY A 102 -1.14 -11.87 2.92
N GLY A 103 0.11 -12.14 3.28
CA GLY A 103 0.57 -12.60 4.60
C GLY A 103 1.15 -11.49 5.47
N GLY A 104 0.68 -10.25 5.32
CA GLY A 104 1.04 -9.12 6.19
C GLY A 104 0.23 -9.07 7.49
N ALA A 105 0.32 -7.96 8.23
CA ALA A 105 -0.35 -7.77 9.52
C ALA A 105 -1.83 -8.21 9.51
N ALA A 106 -2.61 -7.78 8.52
CA ALA A 106 -4.03 -8.09 8.42
C ALA A 106 -4.30 -9.58 8.10
N GLY A 107 -3.60 -10.11 7.10
CA GLY A 107 -3.86 -11.45 6.59
C GLY A 107 -3.40 -12.54 7.56
N THR A 108 -2.23 -12.36 8.19
CA THR A 108 -1.75 -13.29 9.22
C THR A 108 -2.67 -13.26 10.44
N TYR A 109 -3.07 -12.09 10.90
CA TYR A 109 -3.98 -11.97 12.04
C TYR A 109 -5.34 -12.60 11.75
N ALA A 110 -5.92 -12.36 10.56
CA ALA A 110 -7.15 -13.01 10.13
C ALA A 110 -7.00 -14.54 10.06
N ALA A 111 -5.89 -15.05 9.51
CA ALA A 111 -5.63 -16.47 9.38
C ALA A 111 -5.60 -17.17 10.74
N ILE A 112 -4.86 -16.62 11.70
CA ILE A 112 -4.71 -17.19 13.04
C ILE A 112 -6.03 -17.17 13.80
N ASN A 113 -6.79 -16.07 13.76
CA ASN A 113 -8.09 -16.01 14.42
C ASN A 113 -9.11 -16.99 13.79
N LEU A 114 -9.13 -17.13 12.46
CA LEU A 114 -10.00 -18.10 11.80
C LEU A 114 -9.64 -19.55 12.14
N LEU A 115 -8.35 -19.86 12.29
CA LEU A 115 -7.89 -21.17 12.76
C LEU A 115 -8.35 -21.45 14.21
N GLN A 116 -8.27 -20.46 15.09
CA GLN A 116 -8.76 -20.58 16.48
C GLN A 116 -10.27 -20.85 16.55
N GLU A 117 -11.04 -20.27 15.63
CA GLU A 117 -12.49 -20.52 15.47
C GLU A 117 -12.79 -21.85 14.73
N GLY A 118 -11.77 -22.61 14.34
CA GLY A 118 -11.91 -23.94 13.75
C GLY A 118 -12.15 -23.95 12.24
N HIS A 119 -11.97 -22.82 11.56
CA HIS A 119 -12.04 -22.74 10.10
C HIS A 119 -10.68 -23.03 9.46
N SER A 120 -10.71 -23.73 8.31
CA SER A 120 -9.51 -24.02 7.54
C SER A 120 -9.15 -22.86 6.62
N VAL A 121 -7.87 -22.47 6.59
CA VAL A 121 -7.39 -21.34 5.80
C VAL A 121 -6.24 -21.74 4.88
N VAL A 122 -6.02 -20.96 3.81
CA VAL A 122 -4.76 -20.94 3.07
C VAL A 122 -4.35 -19.48 2.87
N VAL A 123 -3.09 -19.16 3.13
CA VAL A 123 -2.51 -17.83 2.95
C VAL A 123 -1.60 -17.85 1.73
N ILE A 124 -1.85 -16.96 0.77
CA ILE A 124 -1.03 -16.76 -0.43
C ILE A 124 -0.17 -15.54 -0.22
N GLU A 125 1.14 -15.72 -0.08
CA GLU A 125 2.08 -14.64 0.22
C GLU A 125 3.15 -14.52 -0.86
N LYS A 126 3.30 -13.33 -1.42
CA LYS A 126 4.17 -13.08 -2.58
C LYS A 126 5.66 -13.19 -2.25
N THR A 127 6.04 -12.92 -1.01
CA THR A 127 7.42 -12.96 -0.53
C THR A 127 7.74 -14.29 0.15
N GLY A 128 9.01 -14.51 0.49
CA GLY A 128 9.46 -15.72 1.20
C GLY A 128 9.15 -15.73 2.70
N ARG A 129 8.32 -14.82 3.23
CA ARG A 129 8.03 -14.69 4.67
C ARG A 129 6.66 -14.03 4.90
N LEU A 130 6.12 -14.20 6.11
CA LEU A 130 5.00 -13.40 6.60
C LEU A 130 5.49 -12.05 7.18
N GLY A 131 4.54 -11.17 7.49
CA GLY A 131 4.78 -9.90 8.20
C GLY A 131 4.66 -8.64 7.37
N GLY A 132 4.73 -8.75 6.03
CA GLY A 132 4.60 -7.60 5.13
C GLY A 132 5.61 -6.49 5.48
N HIS A 133 5.10 -5.34 5.92
CA HIS A 133 5.89 -4.19 6.34
C HIS A 133 6.61 -4.37 7.69
N THR A 134 6.36 -5.45 8.44
CA THR A 134 7.18 -5.78 9.62
C THR A 134 8.44 -6.48 9.12
N ILE A 135 9.59 -5.84 9.29
CA ILE A 135 10.87 -6.30 8.74
C ILE A 135 11.97 -6.07 9.76
N THR A 136 12.68 -7.16 10.07
CA THR A 136 13.80 -7.18 10.99
C THR A 136 15.03 -7.69 10.25
N TYR A 137 16.15 -6.99 10.42
CA TYR A 137 17.45 -7.43 9.93
C TYR A 137 18.27 -7.95 11.10
N ILE A 138 18.81 -9.17 11.00
CA ILE A 138 19.72 -9.71 12.00
C ILE A 138 21.15 -9.29 11.63
N GLU A 139 21.76 -8.42 12.43
CA GLU A 139 23.14 -8.02 12.21
C GLU A 139 24.08 -9.21 12.47
N PRO A 140 24.84 -9.67 11.46
CA PRO A 140 25.52 -10.97 11.51
C PRO A 140 26.74 -11.01 12.44
N THR A 141 27.28 -9.85 12.84
CA THR A 141 28.46 -9.74 13.70
C THR A 141 28.07 -9.84 15.18
N THR A 142 26.95 -9.22 15.55
CA THR A 142 26.48 -9.12 16.93
C THR A 142 25.24 -9.97 17.22
N ASP A 143 24.66 -10.62 16.21
CA ASP A 143 23.42 -11.38 16.30
C ASP A 143 22.27 -10.53 16.88
N THR A 144 22.26 -9.25 16.50
CA THR A 144 21.33 -8.26 17.05
C THR A 144 20.21 -7.98 16.04
N PRO A 145 18.94 -8.18 16.41
CA PRO A 145 17.83 -7.83 15.55
C PRO A 145 17.65 -6.31 15.48
N LEU A 146 17.44 -5.82 14.26
CA LEU A 146 17.23 -4.42 13.94
C LEU A 146 15.92 -4.27 13.17
N ASP A 147 14.87 -3.82 13.86
CA ASP A 147 13.59 -3.48 13.25
C ASP A 147 13.72 -2.17 12.44
N PHE A 148 13.47 -2.25 11.14
CA PHE A 148 13.50 -1.09 10.24
C PHE A 148 12.23 -0.97 9.37
N GLY A 149 11.23 -1.80 9.63
CA GLY A 149 9.87 -1.64 9.15
C GLY A 149 8.94 -1.14 10.27
N VAL A 150 8.05 -2.01 10.75
CA VAL A 150 7.26 -1.74 11.97
C VAL A 150 8.13 -1.88 13.21
N THR A 151 8.21 -0.83 14.01
CA THR A 151 9.03 -0.77 15.24
C THR A 151 8.20 -0.76 16.53
N LEU A 152 6.94 -0.32 16.48
CA LEU A 152 6.09 -0.09 17.63
C LEU A 152 4.65 -0.56 17.36
N PHE A 153 4.00 -1.06 18.41
CA PHE A 153 2.59 -1.45 18.42
C PHE A 153 1.84 -0.68 19.52
N GLU A 154 0.53 -0.46 19.35
CA GLU A 154 -0.31 0.12 20.39
C GLU A 154 -0.46 -0.86 21.56
N ASP A 155 -0.49 -0.34 22.79
CA ASP A 155 -0.83 -1.11 24.00
C ASP A 155 -2.34 -1.34 24.04
N SER A 156 -2.80 -2.34 23.29
CA SER A 156 -4.22 -2.67 23.09
C SER A 156 -4.52 -4.15 23.31
N PRO A 157 -5.79 -4.51 23.63
CA PRO A 157 -6.18 -5.91 23.86
C PRO A 157 -5.82 -6.83 22.70
N GLU A 158 -6.14 -6.45 21.46
CA GLU A 158 -5.84 -7.26 20.27
C GLU A 158 -4.33 -7.47 20.05
N THR A 159 -3.50 -6.48 20.40
CA THR A 159 -2.04 -6.63 20.35
C THR A 159 -1.57 -7.64 21.39
N ILE A 160 -2.04 -7.50 22.64
CA ILE A 160 -1.67 -8.39 23.75
C ILE A 160 -2.12 -9.82 23.47
N ASP A 161 -3.36 -10.00 23.01
CA ASP A 161 -3.95 -11.31 22.73
C ASP A 161 -3.21 -12.01 21.60
N PHE A 162 -2.85 -11.29 20.52
CA PHE A 162 -2.13 -11.87 19.40
C PHE A 162 -0.73 -12.35 19.76
N PHE A 163 0.04 -11.51 20.47
CA PHE A 163 1.38 -11.88 20.93
C PHE A 163 1.31 -13.04 21.94
N SER A 164 0.33 -13.01 22.84
CA SER A 164 0.15 -14.06 23.86
C SER A 164 -0.22 -15.40 23.25
N HIS A 165 -1.13 -15.42 22.26
CA HIS A 165 -1.51 -16.64 21.53
C HIS A 165 -0.29 -17.29 20.85
N LEU A 166 0.54 -16.48 20.20
CA LEU A 166 1.73 -16.93 19.49
C LEU A 166 2.94 -17.18 20.41
N GLU A 167 2.77 -17.06 21.73
CA GLU A 167 3.82 -17.21 22.74
C GLU A 167 5.05 -16.30 22.51
N VAL A 168 4.82 -15.12 21.92
CA VAL A 168 5.86 -14.13 21.61
C VAL A 168 5.97 -13.14 22.78
N PRO A 169 7.12 -13.08 23.47
CA PRO A 169 7.26 -12.17 24.61
C PRO A 169 7.30 -10.72 24.12
N PHE A 170 6.53 -9.85 24.77
CA PHE A 170 6.51 -8.42 24.49
C PHE A 170 6.87 -7.61 25.72
N ALA A 171 7.34 -6.38 25.50
CA ALA A 171 7.70 -5.44 26.54
C ALA A 171 7.13 -4.06 26.22
N LYS A 172 6.88 -3.30 27.28
CA LYS A 172 6.53 -1.90 27.16
C LYS A 172 7.77 -1.09 26.81
N VAL A 173 7.66 -0.30 25.74
CA VAL A 173 8.72 0.57 25.26
C VAL A 173 8.19 2.00 25.24
N SER A 174 8.93 2.92 25.83
CA SER A 174 8.65 4.35 25.63
C SER A 174 9.27 4.76 24.32
N ASN A 175 8.58 5.60 23.53
CA ASN A 175 9.28 6.30 22.46
C ASN A 175 10.19 7.35 23.13
N GLY A 176 11.44 6.94 23.39
CA GLY A 176 12.29 7.55 24.40
C GLY A 176 13.56 8.13 23.81
N GLY A 177 13.54 9.45 23.59
CA GLY A 177 14.46 10.32 24.33
C GLY A 177 15.92 10.35 23.91
N GLY A 178 16.25 9.99 22.67
CA GLY A 178 17.52 10.43 22.07
C GLY A 178 17.52 11.95 21.86
N GLN A 179 18.70 12.56 21.83
CA GLN A 179 18.83 13.93 21.36
C GLN A 179 18.35 13.99 19.90
N MET A 180 17.44 14.90 19.60
CA MET A 180 16.91 15.10 18.25
C MET A 180 17.52 16.37 17.68
N GLU A 181 18.27 16.21 16.59
CA GLU A 181 18.81 17.32 15.80
C GLU A 181 17.98 17.50 14.53
N ARG A 182 17.69 18.76 14.23
CA ARG A 182 16.90 19.17 13.06
C ARG A 182 17.87 19.81 12.09
N VAL A 183 17.98 19.20 10.92
CA VAL A 183 18.90 19.65 9.88
C VAL A 183 18.09 19.84 8.62
N ASP A 184 18.34 20.93 7.91
CA ASP A 184 17.92 21.04 6.53
C ASP A 184 18.90 20.26 5.67
N PHE A 185 18.46 19.14 5.09
CA PHE A 185 19.36 18.26 4.35
C PHE A 185 19.81 18.91 3.02
N GLU A 186 19.03 19.85 2.48
CA GLU A 186 19.40 20.59 1.26
C GLU A 186 20.51 21.59 1.58
N THR A 187 20.34 22.41 2.62
CA THR A 187 21.25 23.53 2.92
C THR A 187 22.37 23.19 3.90
N GLY A 188 22.15 22.21 4.78
CA GLY A 188 22.98 21.89 5.93
C GLY A 188 22.76 22.81 7.13
N GLU A 189 21.73 23.66 7.11
CA GLU A 189 21.42 24.54 8.24
C GLU A 189 20.83 23.75 9.41
N ILE A 190 21.24 24.10 10.63
CA ILE A 190 20.58 23.60 11.84
C ILE A 190 19.28 24.39 12.03
N VAL A 191 18.16 23.68 12.15
CA VAL A 191 16.83 24.29 12.22
C VAL A 191 16.33 24.29 13.66
N ASP A 192 15.92 25.45 14.16
CA ASP A 192 15.29 25.53 15.47
C ASP A 192 13.90 24.87 15.46
N PRO A 193 13.43 24.30 16.58
CA PRO A 193 12.05 23.81 16.67
C PRO A 193 11.03 24.89 16.32
N TYR A 194 9.95 24.49 15.65
CA TYR A 194 8.86 25.42 15.32
C TYR A 194 8.35 26.13 16.58
N PRO A 195 8.19 27.47 16.57
CA PRO A 195 7.85 28.23 17.76
C PRO A 195 6.47 27.85 18.31
N GLY A 196 6.37 27.74 19.63
CA GLY A 196 5.10 27.52 20.33
C GLY A 196 5.20 26.47 21.42
N ASN A 197 4.04 26.04 21.93
CA ASN A 197 3.96 25.01 22.96
C ASN A 197 3.32 23.75 22.36
N VAL A 198 4.15 22.73 22.12
CA VAL A 198 3.73 21.46 21.51
C VAL A 198 2.60 20.81 22.31
N SER A 199 2.72 20.73 23.64
CA SER A 199 1.69 20.12 24.51
C SER A 199 0.34 20.82 24.38
N LYS A 200 0.30 22.16 24.40
CA LYS A 200 -0.94 22.92 24.22
C LYS A 200 -1.55 22.77 22.82
N ALA A 201 -0.71 22.65 21.80
CA ALA A 201 -1.17 22.38 20.44
C ALA A 201 -1.77 20.98 20.33
N LEU A 202 -1.13 19.97 20.94
CA LEU A 202 -1.66 18.60 21.00
C LEU A 202 -2.92 18.48 21.85
N GLU A 203 -3.06 19.25 22.94
CA GLU A 203 -4.30 19.34 23.71
C GLU A 203 -5.46 19.84 22.83
N ARG A 204 -5.25 20.94 22.09
CA ARG A 204 -6.25 21.46 21.13
C ARG A 204 -6.58 20.44 20.06
N TYR A 205 -5.57 19.81 19.47
CA TYR A 205 -5.73 18.78 18.46
C TYR A 205 -6.53 17.58 19.00
N GLY A 206 -6.24 17.12 20.22
CA GLY A 206 -6.99 16.09 20.92
C GLY A 206 -8.44 16.46 21.20
N ASP A 207 -8.71 17.71 21.58
CA ASP A 207 -10.08 18.22 21.75
C ASP A 207 -10.87 18.21 20.43
N ILE A 208 -10.21 18.46 19.29
CA ILE A 208 -10.83 18.36 17.98
C ILE A 208 -11.08 16.90 17.60
N LEU A 209 -10.11 16.01 17.77
CA LEU A 209 -10.26 14.57 17.52
C LEU A 209 -11.45 13.96 18.27
N ARG A 210 -11.71 14.38 19.52
CA ARG A 210 -12.85 13.90 20.32
C ARG A 210 -14.21 14.22 19.71
N GLN A 211 -14.30 15.16 18.76
CA GLN A 211 -15.52 15.47 18.03
C GLN A 211 -15.83 14.44 16.92
N TYR A 212 -14.86 13.60 16.56
CA TYR A 212 -14.97 12.63 15.47
C TYR A 212 -14.65 11.19 15.93
N PRO A 213 -15.34 10.65 16.95
CA PRO A 213 -15.03 9.35 17.54
C PRO A 213 -15.13 8.18 16.54
N TYR A 214 -15.94 8.33 15.49
CA TYR A 214 -16.13 7.33 14.44
C TYR A 214 -14.87 7.05 13.60
N LEU A 215 -13.85 7.92 13.65
CA LEU A 215 -12.57 7.67 12.95
C LEU A 215 -11.75 6.53 13.58
N LEU A 216 -12.03 6.15 14.83
CA LEU A 216 -11.43 4.99 15.50
C LEU A 216 -12.07 3.65 15.09
N GLU A 217 -13.25 3.70 14.46
CA GLU A 217 -14.04 2.53 14.09
C GLU A 217 -13.93 2.20 12.59
N GLY A 218 -12.91 2.74 11.91
CA GLY A 218 -12.69 2.60 10.48
C GLY A 218 -13.12 3.83 9.69
N TRP A 219 -13.55 3.62 8.45
CA TRP A 219 -13.98 4.69 7.54
C TRP A 219 -15.47 5.03 7.70
N ASN A 220 -15.90 5.29 8.94
CA ASN A 220 -17.31 5.54 9.30
C ASN A 220 -17.73 7.01 9.14
N LEU A 221 -17.44 7.60 7.99
CA LEU A 221 -17.77 9.00 7.73
C LEU A 221 -19.29 9.21 7.59
N PRO A 222 -19.86 10.32 8.11
CA PRO A 222 -21.25 10.69 7.89
C PRO A 222 -21.50 11.03 6.40
N GLU A 223 -22.77 11.08 5.98
CA GLU A 223 -23.15 11.46 4.62
C GLU A 223 -22.68 12.89 4.29
N ASP A 224 -22.98 13.83 5.19
CA ASP A 224 -22.41 15.19 5.15
C ASP A 224 -21.09 15.20 5.92
N VAL A 225 -19.98 14.93 5.21
CA VAL A 225 -18.64 14.92 5.81
C VAL A 225 -18.25 16.34 6.29
N PRO A 226 -17.86 16.52 7.56
CA PRO A 226 -17.46 17.83 8.08
C PRO A 226 -16.29 18.45 7.32
N GLU A 227 -16.35 19.77 7.08
CA GLU A 227 -15.30 20.51 6.37
C GLU A 227 -13.91 20.32 7.00
N ASP A 228 -13.84 20.23 8.32
CA ASP A 228 -12.60 20.02 9.06
C ASP A 228 -11.89 18.70 8.70
N LEU A 229 -12.63 17.69 8.23
CA LEU A 229 -12.07 16.43 7.78
C LEU A 229 -11.60 16.50 6.31
N LEU A 230 -12.21 17.39 5.52
CA LEU A 230 -12.01 17.49 4.07
C LEU A 230 -10.97 18.53 3.67
N MET A 231 -10.81 19.58 4.48
CA MET A 231 -9.92 20.69 4.15
C MET A 231 -8.45 20.24 4.14
N PRO A 232 -7.60 20.90 3.33
CA PRO A 232 -6.16 20.70 3.40
C PRO A 232 -5.66 20.82 4.84
N PHE A 233 -4.79 19.91 5.25
CA PHE A 233 -4.25 19.89 6.61
C PHE A 233 -3.53 21.19 6.99
N GLY A 234 -2.90 21.88 6.03
CA GLY A 234 -2.32 23.21 6.26
C GLY A 234 -3.37 24.22 6.71
N ASP A 235 -4.52 24.28 6.03
CA ASP A 235 -5.62 25.17 6.41
C ASP A 235 -6.19 24.80 7.79
N PHE A 236 -6.25 23.51 8.11
CA PHE A 236 -6.66 23.03 9.42
C PHE A 236 -5.67 23.44 10.53
N VAL A 237 -4.36 23.34 10.26
CA VAL A 237 -3.30 23.77 11.18
C VAL A 237 -3.38 25.27 11.45
N GLU A 238 -3.61 26.09 10.43
CA GLU A 238 -3.81 27.54 10.59
C GLU A 238 -5.07 27.85 11.40
N LYS A 239 -6.20 27.22 11.05
CA LYS A 239 -7.50 27.45 11.69
C LYS A 239 -7.47 27.21 13.20
N TYR A 240 -6.73 26.20 13.64
CA TYR A 240 -6.72 25.74 15.04
C TYR A 240 -5.43 26.04 15.80
N ASP A 241 -4.52 26.84 15.21
CA ASP A 241 -3.22 27.19 15.80
C ASP A 241 -2.44 25.92 16.21
N LEU A 242 -2.23 25.00 15.26
CA LEU A 242 -1.58 23.71 15.52
C LEU A 242 -0.12 23.64 15.07
N GLY A 243 0.47 24.76 14.64
CA GLY A 243 1.82 24.79 14.05
C GLY A 243 2.88 24.10 14.91
N ALA A 244 2.83 24.29 16.23
CA ALA A 244 3.77 23.65 17.16
C ALA A 244 3.63 22.12 17.25
N ALA A 245 2.52 21.52 16.79
CA ALA A 245 2.33 20.07 16.75
C ALA A 245 2.74 19.43 15.42
N VAL A 246 2.94 20.21 14.36
CA VAL A 246 3.15 19.71 12.98
C VAL A 246 4.37 18.81 12.88
N GLU A 247 5.47 19.16 13.54
CA GLU A 247 6.68 18.32 13.57
C GLU A 247 6.38 16.91 14.07
N LEU A 248 5.71 16.79 15.22
CA LEU A 248 5.35 15.49 15.79
C LEU A 248 4.39 14.75 14.86
N ILE A 249 3.40 15.45 14.31
CA ILE A 249 2.43 14.84 13.39
C ILE A 249 3.14 14.28 12.16
N SER A 250 4.10 15.01 11.58
CA SER A 250 4.88 14.55 10.43
C SER A 250 5.71 13.31 10.72
N ILE A 251 6.29 13.20 11.92
CA ILE A 251 7.11 12.05 12.33
C ILE A 251 6.28 10.77 12.38
N TYR A 252 5.03 10.85 12.85
CA TYR A 252 4.12 9.70 12.96
C TYR A 252 3.22 9.50 11.75
N SER A 253 3.35 10.35 10.73
CA SER A 253 2.67 10.21 9.44
C SER A 253 3.68 10.19 8.29
N GLN A 254 4.85 9.61 8.51
CA GLN A 254 5.83 9.37 7.45
C GLN A 254 5.24 8.47 6.36
N GLY A 255 5.65 8.70 5.12
CA GLY A 255 5.16 7.94 3.96
C GLY A 255 3.83 8.44 3.38
N VAL A 256 3.15 9.39 4.02
CA VAL A 256 2.11 10.17 3.33
C VAL A 256 2.77 11.01 2.23
N ARG A 257 1.95 11.47 1.28
CA ARG A 257 2.40 12.33 0.19
C ARG A 257 2.74 13.74 0.69
N ASN A 258 1.92 14.74 0.37
CA ASN A 258 2.13 16.12 0.80
C ASN A 258 1.32 16.40 2.06
N TRP A 259 1.95 16.50 3.24
CA TRP A 259 1.26 16.71 4.51
C TRP A 259 0.26 17.86 4.47
N LEU A 260 0.65 19.04 3.97
CA LEU A 260 -0.17 20.25 4.09
C LEU A 260 -1.33 20.31 3.10
N ASN A 261 -1.16 19.75 1.90
CA ASN A 261 -2.22 19.72 0.88
C ASN A 261 -3.11 18.47 0.98
N TYR A 262 -2.93 17.66 2.03
CA TYR A 262 -3.68 16.43 2.22
C TYR A 262 -5.02 16.66 2.91
N PRO A 263 -6.09 15.91 2.57
CA PRO A 263 -7.31 15.93 3.36
C PRO A 263 -7.01 15.58 4.83
N THR A 264 -7.44 16.45 5.73
CA THR A 264 -7.12 16.37 7.17
C THR A 264 -7.47 15.02 7.80
N VAL A 265 -8.55 14.36 7.33
CA VAL A 265 -8.99 13.06 7.84
C VAL A 265 -7.90 12.00 7.87
N TYR A 266 -6.97 12.00 6.91
CA TYR A 266 -5.89 11.02 6.85
C TYR A 266 -4.90 11.22 8.00
N LEU A 267 -4.44 12.46 8.23
CA LEU A 267 -3.53 12.78 9.34
C LEU A 267 -4.19 12.50 10.69
N MET A 268 -5.50 12.72 10.80
CA MET A 268 -6.29 12.40 12.00
C MET A 268 -6.39 10.91 12.28
N LYS A 269 -6.30 10.05 11.27
CA LYS A 269 -6.23 8.59 11.47
C LYS A 269 -4.83 8.11 11.88
N PHE A 270 -3.76 8.70 11.34
CA PHE A 270 -2.39 8.39 11.78
C PHE A 270 -2.13 8.84 13.20
N VAL A 271 -2.39 10.12 13.48
CA VAL A 271 -2.21 10.70 14.81
C VAL A 271 -3.58 10.79 15.45
N SER A 272 -4.12 9.60 15.76
CA SER A 272 -5.42 9.39 16.38
C SER A 272 -5.39 9.65 17.89
N LEU A 273 -6.55 9.57 18.55
CA LEU A 273 -6.61 9.60 20.03
C LEU A 273 -5.83 8.44 20.67
N ASP A 274 -5.81 7.27 20.04
CA ASP A 274 -5.07 6.11 20.54
C ASP A 274 -3.56 6.34 20.39
N MET A 275 -3.12 6.93 19.27
CA MET A 275 -1.73 7.38 19.11
C MET A 275 -1.35 8.42 20.18
N LEU A 276 -2.17 9.45 20.41
CA LEU A 276 -1.90 10.44 21.45
C LEU A 276 -1.79 9.81 22.85
N ARG A 277 -2.62 8.82 23.17
CA ARG A 277 -2.52 8.06 24.43
C ARG A 277 -1.25 7.20 24.47
N ALA A 278 -0.83 6.60 23.35
CA ALA A 278 0.39 5.81 23.28
C ALA A 278 1.64 6.69 23.47
N LEU A 279 1.62 7.94 23.02
CA LEU A 279 2.68 8.92 23.31
C LEU A 279 2.83 9.20 24.81
N GLU A 280 1.72 9.23 25.55
CA GLU A 280 1.72 9.48 26.99
C GLU A 280 2.08 8.24 27.81
N THR A 281 1.53 7.09 27.41
CA THR A 281 1.57 5.87 28.21
C THR A 281 2.63 4.88 27.77
N GLY A 282 3.18 5.01 26.56
CA GLY A 282 4.14 4.07 25.95
C GLY A 282 3.49 3.12 24.92
N PHE A 283 4.35 2.43 24.17
CA PHE A 283 4.01 1.46 23.13
C PHE A 283 4.42 0.05 23.55
N LEU A 284 4.09 -0.95 22.73
CA LEU A 284 4.58 -2.32 22.83
C LEU A 284 5.57 -2.62 21.70
N SER A 285 6.51 -3.52 21.98
CA SER A 285 7.43 -4.14 21.01
C SER A 285 7.72 -5.57 21.49
N THR A 286 8.26 -6.43 20.64
CA THR A 286 8.79 -7.70 21.13
C THR A 286 9.89 -7.47 22.15
N ALA A 287 9.94 -8.30 23.19
CA ALA A 287 10.92 -8.19 24.28
C ALA A 287 12.35 -8.46 23.79
N ARG A 288 12.48 -9.10 22.62
CA ARG A 288 13.76 -9.40 21.97
C ARG A 288 14.16 -8.35 20.92
N HIS A 289 13.33 -7.33 20.67
CA HIS A 289 13.54 -6.31 19.62
C HIS A 289 13.66 -6.91 18.21
N ASP A 290 12.92 -7.99 17.98
CA ASP A 290 12.72 -8.64 16.71
C ASP A 290 11.22 -8.70 16.46
N ASN A 291 10.64 -7.73 15.76
CA ASN A 291 9.21 -7.74 15.49
C ASN A 291 8.81 -8.77 14.42
N SER A 292 9.77 -9.32 13.66
CA SER A 292 9.50 -10.39 12.69
C SER A 292 9.19 -11.72 13.37
N GLU A 293 9.70 -11.97 14.58
CA GLU A 293 9.46 -13.21 15.34
C GLU A 293 7.97 -13.51 15.55
N LEU A 294 7.13 -12.47 15.64
CA LEU A 294 5.67 -12.60 15.70
C LEU A 294 5.12 -13.35 14.49
N TYR A 295 5.59 -12.99 13.30
CA TYR A 295 5.12 -13.55 12.04
C TYR A 295 5.79 -14.89 11.72
N GLU A 296 6.99 -15.14 12.25
CA GLU A 296 7.63 -16.45 12.20
C GLU A 296 6.89 -17.47 13.07
N ALA A 297 6.44 -17.07 14.27
CA ALA A 297 5.59 -17.90 15.12
C ALA A 297 4.26 -18.22 14.44
N ALA A 298 3.61 -17.22 13.84
CA ALA A 298 2.38 -17.45 13.06
C ALA A 298 2.61 -18.36 11.84
N LEU A 299 3.74 -18.22 11.14
CA LEU A 299 4.11 -19.11 10.04
C LEU A 299 4.30 -20.55 10.52
N ALA A 300 4.89 -20.75 11.70
CA ALA A 300 5.06 -22.08 12.28
C ALA A 300 3.72 -22.75 12.60
N GLU A 301 2.73 -21.99 13.07
CA GLU A 301 1.36 -22.46 13.31
C GLU A 301 0.62 -22.79 12.00
N LEU A 302 0.75 -21.93 10.98
CA LEU A 302 0.14 -22.13 9.66
C LEU A 302 0.78 -23.30 8.88
N GLY A 303 2.08 -23.53 9.04
CA GLY A 303 2.81 -24.58 8.35
C GLY A 303 2.62 -24.54 6.82
N ASN A 304 2.14 -25.65 6.26
CA ASN A 304 1.95 -25.78 4.80
C ASN A 304 0.73 -25.02 4.26
N ASP A 305 -0.10 -24.43 5.13
CA ASP A 305 -1.23 -23.59 4.71
C ASP A 305 -0.78 -22.17 4.35
N ALA A 306 0.49 -21.80 4.59
CA ALA A 306 1.11 -20.59 4.06
C ALA A 306 1.91 -20.89 2.77
N LEU A 307 1.34 -20.55 1.62
CA LEU A 307 2.01 -20.65 0.33
C LEU A 307 2.87 -19.40 0.11
N LEU A 308 4.11 -19.45 0.61
CA LEU A 308 5.10 -18.40 0.44
C LEU A 308 5.64 -18.34 -1.00
N GLY A 309 6.17 -17.18 -1.38
CA GLY A 309 6.72 -16.92 -2.71
C GLY A 309 5.72 -17.16 -3.84
N SER A 310 4.42 -16.95 -3.56
CA SER A 310 3.30 -17.33 -4.43
C SER A 310 2.31 -16.20 -4.64
N VAL A 311 1.71 -16.14 -5.83
CA VAL A 311 0.75 -15.09 -6.22
C VAL A 311 -0.48 -15.71 -6.86
N VAL A 312 -1.64 -15.06 -6.67
CA VAL A 312 -2.84 -15.36 -7.46
C VAL A 312 -2.64 -14.77 -8.86
N VAL A 313 -2.73 -15.60 -9.89
CA VAL A 313 -2.62 -15.17 -11.30
C VAL A 313 -3.96 -15.14 -12.01
N GLN A 314 -4.98 -15.77 -11.44
CA GLN A 314 -6.34 -15.76 -11.97
C GLN A 314 -7.32 -16.15 -10.86
N ALA A 315 -8.39 -15.39 -10.69
CA ALA A 315 -9.51 -15.72 -9.82
C ALA A 315 -10.80 -15.90 -10.62
N CYS A 316 -11.71 -16.68 -10.05
CA CYS A 316 -13.10 -16.82 -10.48
C CYS A 316 -13.94 -16.82 -9.20
N ARG A 317 -14.57 -15.69 -8.91
CA ARG A 317 -15.41 -15.39 -7.75
C ARG A 317 -16.81 -15.09 -8.26
N GLU A 318 -17.70 -16.06 -8.26
CA GLU A 318 -19.09 -15.82 -8.62
C GLU A 318 -19.92 -15.63 -7.34
N ASP A 319 -20.97 -14.81 -7.39
CA ASP A 319 -21.83 -14.57 -6.23
C ASP A 319 -22.37 -15.88 -5.66
N ASP A 320 -22.23 -16.06 -4.34
CA ASP A 320 -22.73 -17.23 -3.61
C ASP A 320 -22.20 -18.60 -4.13
N GLU A 321 -21.09 -18.63 -4.90
CA GLU A 321 -20.44 -19.87 -5.36
C GLU A 321 -19.03 -20.07 -4.77
N LEU A 322 -18.54 -21.32 -4.84
CA LEU A 322 -17.18 -21.68 -4.43
C LEU A 322 -16.16 -20.94 -5.32
N HIS A 323 -15.32 -20.11 -4.70
CA HIS A 323 -14.25 -19.40 -5.39
C HIS A 323 -13.19 -20.37 -5.89
N ARG A 324 -12.67 -20.11 -7.09
CA ARG A 324 -11.54 -20.83 -7.68
C ARG A 324 -10.42 -19.85 -7.99
N LEU A 325 -9.25 -20.04 -7.39
CA LEU A 325 -8.09 -19.18 -7.62
C LEU A 325 -6.92 -20.03 -8.12
N ARG A 326 -6.32 -19.65 -9.25
CA ARG A 326 -5.05 -20.20 -9.71
C ARG A 326 -3.91 -19.45 -9.06
N VAL A 327 -3.06 -20.19 -8.35
CA VAL A 327 -1.90 -19.67 -7.65
C VAL A 327 -0.64 -20.23 -8.29
N GLU A 328 0.37 -19.37 -8.46
CA GLU A 328 1.69 -19.76 -8.98
C GLU A 328 2.79 -19.32 -8.02
N SER A 329 3.71 -20.23 -7.73
CA SER A 329 4.93 -19.94 -6.99
C SER A 329 6.03 -19.48 -7.94
N SER A 330 6.89 -18.59 -7.44
CA SER A 330 8.19 -18.25 -8.05
C SER A 330 9.07 -19.49 -8.35
N GLY A 331 8.88 -20.59 -7.62
CA GLY A 331 9.55 -21.88 -7.86
C GLY A 331 8.93 -22.74 -8.97
N GLY A 332 7.91 -22.24 -9.68
CA GLY A 332 7.25 -22.94 -10.80
C GLY A 332 6.18 -23.95 -10.41
N LYS A 333 5.82 -24.06 -9.12
CA LYS A 333 4.64 -24.82 -8.68
C LYS A 333 3.36 -24.05 -8.94
N SER A 334 2.26 -24.77 -9.17
CA SER A 334 0.95 -24.17 -9.38
C SER A 334 -0.13 -24.94 -8.64
N TRP A 335 -1.09 -24.20 -8.10
CA TRP A 335 -2.24 -24.75 -7.37
C TRP A 335 -3.54 -24.17 -7.91
N ILE A 336 -4.61 -24.94 -7.74
CA ILE A 336 -5.98 -24.41 -7.77
C ILE A 336 -6.48 -24.39 -6.32
N ILE A 337 -6.77 -23.21 -5.82
CA ILE A 337 -7.41 -23.01 -4.52
C ILE A 337 -8.92 -22.98 -4.73
N GLU A 338 -9.63 -23.81 -3.98
CA GLU A 338 -11.09 -23.81 -3.88
C GLU A 338 -11.46 -23.34 -2.46
N ALA A 339 -12.19 -22.21 -2.36
CA ALA A 339 -12.57 -21.63 -1.07
C ALA A 339 -13.98 -21.02 -1.06
N ASN A 340 -14.64 -21.02 0.10
CA ASN A 340 -15.99 -20.44 0.25
C ASN A 340 -15.95 -18.91 0.34
N THR A 341 -14.86 -18.39 0.90
CA THR A 341 -14.63 -16.97 1.14
C THR A 341 -13.22 -16.58 0.70
N THR A 342 -13.06 -15.37 0.17
CA THR A 342 -11.73 -14.77 -0.09
C THR A 342 -11.52 -13.55 0.78
N ILE A 343 -10.35 -13.43 1.41
CA ILE A 343 -9.91 -12.22 2.09
C ILE A 343 -8.77 -11.61 1.28
N LEU A 344 -8.97 -10.39 0.78
CA LEU A 344 -7.90 -9.58 0.20
C LEU A 344 -7.23 -8.77 1.31
N ALA A 345 -6.01 -9.16 1.69
CA ALA A 345 -5.18 -8.53 2.70
C ALA A 345 -3.95 -7.85 2.07
N ALA A 346 -4.11 -7.32 0.86
CA ALA A 346 -3.07 -6.65 0.07
C ALA A 346 -3.64 -5.38 -0.57
N PRO A 347 -2.82 -4.36 -0.85
CA PRO A 347 -3.26 -3.17 -1.58
C PRO A 347 -3.84 -3.56 -2.95
N PRO A 348 -5.06 -3.09 -3.30
CA PRO A 348 -5.74 -3.45 -4.54
C PRO A 348 -5.14 -2.67 -5.73
N THR A 349 -3.92 -3.00 -6.13
CA THR A 349 -3.19 -2.32 -7.23
C THR A 349 -2.31 -3.29 -8.02
N GLY A 350 -2.02 -2.93 -9.28
CA GLY A 350 -1.07 -3.64 -10.14
C GLY A 350 -1.36 -5.13 -10.26
N GLN A 351 -0.34 -5.96 -10.03
CA GLN A 351 -0.43 -7.42 -10.19
C GLN A 351 -1.51 -8.07 -9.31
N VAL A 352 -1.83 -7.48 -8.15
CA VAL A 352 -2.92 -7.97 -7.30
C VAL A 352 -4.25 -7.87 -8.05
N LEU A 353 -4.52 -6.74 -8.70
CA LEU A 353 -5.74 -6.57 -9.50
C LEU A 353 -5.72 -7.43 -10.77
N ASP A 354 -4.56 -7.57 -11.42
CA ASP A 354 -4.43 -8.39 -12.64
C ASP A 354 -4.79 -9.86 -12.40
N GLY A 355 -4.53 -10.37 -11.19
CA GLY A 355 -4.89 -11.73 -10.79
C GLY A 355 -6.35 -11.91 -10.38
N LEU A 356 -7.09 -10.82 -10.14
CA LEU A 356 -8.47 -10.84 -9.70
C LEU A 356 -9.45 -10.64 -10.86
N ASP A 357 -10.61 -11.27 -10.77
CA ASP A 357 -11.73 -11.08 -11.68
C ASP A 357 -12.64 -9.95 -11.18
N LEU A 358 -12.16 -8.71 -11.28
CA LEU A 358 -12.89 -7.55 -10.80
C LEU A 358 -14.21 -7.35 -11.55
N ASP A 359 -15.27 -6.99 -10.83
CA ASP A 359 -16.48 -6.44 -11.45
C ASP A 359 -16.39 -4.91 -11.65
N ASP A 360 -17.44 -4.31 -12.22
CA ASP A 360 -17.46 -2.87 -12.48
C ASP A 360 -17.47 -2.05 -11.19
N PHE A 361 -18.06 -2.58 -10.10
CA PHE A 361 -18.14 -1.89 -8.81
C PHE A 361 -16.76 -1.84 -8.14
N GLU A 362 -16.09 -2.98 -7.99
CA GLU A 362 -14.72 -3.09 -7.49
C GLU A 362 -13.76 -2.22 -8.31
N SER A 363 -13.83 -2.32 -9.64
CA SER A 363 -12.97 -1.53 -10.54
C SER A 363 -13.17 -0.02 -10.39
N SER A 364 -14.42 0.42 -10.20
CA SER A 364 -14.74 1.84 -10.03
C SER A 364 -14.18 2.43 -8.74
N LEU A 365 -14.07 1.64 -7.68
CA LEU A 365 -13.48 2.06 -6.42
C LEU A 365 -11.96 2.02 -6.46
N PHE A 366 -11.37 0.90 -6.88
CA PHE A 366 -9.92 0.71 -6.81
C PHE A 366 -9.14 1.66 -7.73
N SER A 367 -9.75 2.10 -8.83
CA SER A 367 -9.14 3.08 -9.74
C SER A 367 -9.06 4.51 -9.19
N GLN A 368 -9.75 4.82 -8.09
CA GLN A 368 -9.71 6.15 -7.47
C GLN A 368 -8.58 6.31 -6.46
N PHE A 369 -7.99 5.21 -5.99
CA PHE A 369 -6.93 5.28 -5.00
C PHE A 369 -5.68 5.95 -5.54
N ILE A 370 -5.12 6.83 -4.71
CA ILE A 370 -3.78 7.39 -4.82
C ILE A 370 -2.98 6.94 -3.60
N TYR A 371 -1.65 7.03 -3.66
CA TYR A 371 -0.77 6.58 -2.58
C TYR A 371 0.59 7.27 -2.65
N GLY A 372 1.29 7.27 -1.52
CA GLY A 372 2.69 7.67 -1.44
C GLY A 372 3.66 6.51 -1.62
N HIS A 373 4.94 6.86 -1.64
CA HIS A 373 6.05 5.92 -1.68
C HIS A 373 6.92 6.10 -0.45
N TYR A 374 7.03 5.03 0.34
CA TYR A 374 7.84 5.02 1.56
C TYR A 374 8.87 3.90 1.48
N TYR A 375 10.11 4.25 1.75
CA TYR A 375 11.24 3.35 1.70
C TYR A 375 11.96 3.37 3.04
N ALA A 376 12.41 2.21 3.47
CA ALA A 376 13.19 2.06 4.68
C ALA A 376 14.54 1.44 4.38
N GLY A 377 15.57 1.87 5.10
CA GLY A 377 16.92 1.33 4.96
C GLY A 377 17.64 1.23 6.29
N LEU A 378 18.60 0.31 6.35
CA LEU A 378 19.63 0.28 7.39
C LEU A 378 20.96 0.61 6.72
N VAL A 379 21.62 1.65 7.21
CA VAL A 379 22.91 2.12 6.70
C VAL A 379 23.94 2.10 7.80
N ARG A 380 25.12 1.54 7.50
CA ARG A 380 26.31 1.74 8.32
C ARG A 380 27.00 3.01 7.86
N VAL A 381 27.20 3.95 8.76
CA VAL A 381 27.77 5.27 8.47
C VAL A 381 28.59 5.75 9.67
N ASP A 382 29.90 5.85 9.47
CA ASP A 382 30.78 6.48 10.45
C ASP A 382 30.61 8.00 10.40
N GLY A 383 30.82 8.68 11.54
CA GLY A 383 30.71 10.14 11.64
C GLY A 383 29.33 10.68 12.04
N CYS A 384 28.29 9.83 12.10
CA CYS A 384 27.03 10.18 12.74
C CYS A 384 27.18 10.11 14.29
N PRO A 385 26.64 11.08 15.05
CA PRO A 385 26.73 11.05 16.50
C PRO A 385 25.92 9.90 17.11
N GLU A 386 26.54 9.22 18.08
CA GLU A 386 25.89 8.11 18.79
C GLU A 386 24.62 8.57 19.52
N GLY A 387 23.54 7.82 19.36
CA GLY A 387 22.28 8.05 20.08
C GLY A 387 21.49 9.30 19.65
N VAL A 388 21.91 9.98 18.58
CA VAL A 388 21.21 11.16 18.05
C VAL A 388 20.29 10.76 16.90
N GLN A 389 19.05 11.25 16.96
CA GLN A 389 18.12 11.21 15.84
C GLN A 389 18.34 12.46 14.99
N ILE A 390 18.49 12.30 13.68
CA ILE A 390 18.63 13.40 12.74
C ILE A 390 17.36 13.47 11.92
N VAL A 391 16.68 14.61 11.96
CA VAL A 391 15.37 14.79 11.33
C VAL A 391 15.48 15.88 10.28
N ASN A 392 14.99 15.59 9.07
CA ASN A 392 15.05 16.55 7.99
C ASN A 392 13.99 17.63 8.15
N ARG A 393 14.40 18.89 8.19
CA ARG A 393 13.53 20.06 8.36
C ARG A 393 13.95 21.16 7.40
N GLY A 394 13.01 21.73 6.65
CA GLY A 394 13.33 22.86 5.77
C GLY A 394 13.49 24.16 6.56
N SER A 395 14.54 24.93 6.30
CA SER A 395 14.78 26.20 7.00
C SER A 395 13.85 27.33 6.53
N ASP A 396 13.38 27.28 5.28
CA ASP A 396 12.46 28.25 4.66
C ASP A 396 11.19 27.58 4.10
N THR A 397 10.66 26.57 4.81
CA THR A 397 9.42 25.88 4.44
C THR A 397 8.32 26.05 5.49
N PRO A 398 7.04 26.01 5.10
CA PRO A 398 5.94 26.09 6.06
C PRO A 398 6.03 25.01 7.13
N TYR A 399 5.98 25.42 8.40
CA TYR A 399 6.11 24.55 9.57
C TYR A 399 7.42 23.74 9.61
N SER A 400 8.45 24.18 8.89
CA SER A 400 9.76 23.52 8.76
C SER A 400 9.69 22.10 8.19
N LEU A 401 8.63 21.77 7.44
CA LEU A 401 8.50 20.45 6.81
C LEU A 401 9.46 20.31 5.62
N PRO A 402 10.13 19.16 5.44
CA PRO A 402 10.99 18.95 4.28
C PRO A 402 10.16 18.78 3.00
N LEU A 403 10.80 18.98 1.84
CA LEU A 403 10.20 18.73 0.53
C LEU A 403 10.56 17.32 0.05
N LEU A 404 9.57 16.60 -0.49
CA LEU A 404 9.79 15.27 -1.06
C LEU A 404 10.33 15.37 -2.51
N PRO A 405 11.13 14.38 -2.97
CA PRO A 405 11.58 13.21 -2.22
C PRO A 405 12.81 13.51 -1.35
N CYS A 406 12.90 12.92 -0.17
CA CYS A 406 14.03 13.10 0.75
C CYS A 406 14.07 12.04 1.85
N ILE A 407 15.21 11.94 2.55
CA ILE A 407 15.25 11.35 3.89
C ILE A 407 14.32 12.17 4.80
N LEU A 408 13.40 11.49 5.47
CA LEU A 408 12.49 12.08 6.46
C LEU A 408 13.15 12.15 7.84
N MET A 409 13.82 11.05 8.20
CA MET A 409 14.48 10.88 9.49
C MET A 409 15.52 9.76 9.42
N MET A 410 16.61 9.96 10.16
CA MET A 410 17.58 8.93 10.52
C MET A 410 17.52 8.70 12.03
N TYR A 411 17.39 7.45 12.47
CA TYR A 411 17.37 7.11 13.89
C TYR A 411 18.43 6.06 14.24
N PRO A 412 19.05 6.17 15.43
CA PRO A 412 20.08 5.24 15.85
C PRO A 412 19.48 3.87 16.14
N THR A 413 20.27 2.83 15.92
CA THR A 413 19.89 1.44 16.22
C THR A 413 20.64 0.90 17.43
N ALA A 414 20.35 -0.34 17.83
CA ALA A 414 21.08 -1.03 18.90
C ALA A 414 22.55 -1.35 18.52
N VAL A 415 22.92 -1.23 17.24
CA VAL A 415 24.28 -1.48 16.75
C VAL A 415 24.96 -0.13 16.48
N PRO A 416 26.06 0.20 17.19
CA PRO A 416 26.80 1.44 16.95
C PRO A 416 27.24 1.60 15.49
N GLY A 417 27.13 2.82 14.98
CA GLY A 417 27.44 3.16 13.58
C GLY A 417 26.39 2.68 12.56
N VAL A 418 25.30 2.02 13.00
CA VAL A 418 24.18 1.66 12.13
C VAL A 418 22.99 2.55 12.43
N MET A 419 22.51 3.22 11.39
CA MET A 419 21.34 4.10 11.40
C MET A 419 20.22 3.47 10.56
N ALA A 420 19.00 3.57 11.04
CA ALA A 420 17.82 3.32 10.23
C ALA A 420 17.37 4.62 9.57
N VAL A 421 16.87 4.53 8.34
CA VAL A 421 16.54 5.66 7.47
C VAL A 421 15.13 5.46 6.94
N GLY A 422 14.26 6.46 7.13
CA GLY A 422 12.99 6.58 6.44
C GLY A 422 13.12 7.57 5.28
N TYR A 423 12.69 7.18 4.08
CA TYR A 423 12.74 8.02 2.88
C TYR A 423 11.37 8.07 2.20
N GLY A 424 10.90 9.28 1.88
CA GLY A 424 9.59 9.51 1.28
C GLY A 424 9.69 10.03 -0.15
N SER A 425 8.72 9.69 -0.99
CA SER A 425 8.55 10.25 -2.33
C SER A 425 7.08 10.32 -2.74
N GLU A 426 6.72 11.31 -3.55
CA GLU A 426 5.40 11.37 -4.20
C GLU A 426 5.33 10.50 -5.47
N GLU A 427 6.47 10.24 -6.10
CA GLU A 427 6.57 9.48 -7.34
C GLU A 427 7.35 8.18 -7.12
N PRO A 428 7.07 7.11 -7.88
CA PRO A 428 7.76 5.85 -7.74
C PRO A 428 9.24 5.99 -8.11
N MET A 429 10.10 5.48 -7.24
CA MET A 429 11.55 5.40 -7.46
C MET A 429 12.00 3.93 -7.41
N THR A 430 12.99 3.59 -8.23
CA THR A 430 13.69 2.29 -8.17
C THR A 430 14.58 2.23 -6.93
N GLU A 431 14.91 1.02 -6.47
CA GLU A 431 15.83 0.82 -5.34
C GLU A 431 17.17 1.55 -5.57
N GLU A 432 17.73 1.49 -6.77
CA GLU A 432 18.98 2.17 -7.11
C GLU A 432 18.87 3.69 -7.01
N GLN A 433 17.74 4.26 -7.45
CA GLN A 433 17.50 5.71 -7.35
C GLN A 433 17.36 6.15 -5.89
N VAL A 434 16.60 5.40 -5.08
CA VAL A 434 16.41 5.72 -3.66
C VAL A 434 17.73 5.61 -2.90
N LYS A 435 18.49 4.52 -3.11
CA LYS A 435 19.80 4.34 -2.48
C LYS A 435 20.77 5.46 -2.85
N ALA A 436 20.81 5.86 -4.12
CA ALA A 436 21.65 6.98 -4.56
C ALA A 436 21.25 8.31 -3.90
N ALA A 437 19.95 8.59 -3.79
CA ALA A 437 19.46 9.80 -3.14
C ALA A 437 19.73 9.81 -1.63
N ILE A 438 19.56 8.67 -0.95
CA ILE A 438 19.91 8.52 0.48
C ILE A 438 21.42 8.78 0.70
N VAL A 439 22.29 8.28 -0.19
CA VAL A 439 23.73 8.55 -0.12
C VAL A 439 24.00 10.05 -0.27
N GLU A 440 23.37 10.70 -1.25
CA GLU A 440 23.52 12.15 -1.47
C GLU A 440 23.07 12.97 -0.25
N ASP A 441 21.92 12.63 0.33
CA ASP A 441 21.35 13.24 1.53
C ASP A 441 22.29 13.07 2.74
N ILE A 442 22.78 11.85 3.00
CA ILE A 442 23.70 11.56 4.12
C ILE A 442 25.01 12.34 3.93
N LEU A 443 25.64 12.27 2.75
CA LEU A 443 26.86 13.02 2.48
C LEU A 443 26.64 14.55 2.55
N GLY A 444 25.41 14.99 2.27
CA GLY A 444 24.97 16.37 2.44
C GLY A 444 25.10 16.89 3.87
N LEU A 445 24.99 16.02 4.89
CA LEU A 445 25.19 16.37 6.30
C LEU A 445 26.58 16.95 6.59
N ARG A 446 27.59 16.73 5.73
CA ARG A 446 28.89 17.42 5.84
C ARG A 446 28.76 18.95 5.85
N ARG A 447 27.73 19.50 5.19
CA ARG A 447 27.41 20.95 5.23
C ARG A 447 27.00 21.42 6.63
N ALA A 448 26.35 20.55 7.41
CA ALA A 448 25.96 20.80 8.80
C ALA A 448 27.10 20.54 9.80
N GLY A 449 28.29 20.16 9.32
CA GLY A 449 29.48 19.96 10.15
C GLY A 449 29.70 18.53 10.63
N TYR A 450 28.92 17.56 10.16
CA TYR A 450 29.18 16.14 10.43
C TYR A 450 30.35 15.63 9.58
N ASP A 451 31.20 14.78 10.14
CA ASP A 451 32.31 14.13 9.42
C ASP A 451 31.90 12.74 8.93
N VAL A 452 30.78 12.69 8.20
CA VAL A 452 30.20 11.41 7.73
C VAL A 452 30.98 10.82 6.56
N ASP A 453 31.15 9.50 6.57
CA ASP A 453 31.73 8.74 5.47
C ASP A 453 30.66 8.25 4.47
N ASP A 454 31.10 7.58 3.40
CA ASP A 454 30.19 6.94 2.44
C ASP A 454 29.39 5.82 3.12
N PRO A 455 28.05 5.88 3.12
CA PRO A 455 27.23 4.92 3.83
C PRO A 455 27.18 3.55 3.12
N GLU A 456 27.23 2.48 3.89
CA GLU A 456 27.03 1.10 3.41
C GLU A 456 25.60 0.63 3.73
N PHE A 457 24.84 0.20 2.72
CA PHE A 457 23.52 -0.39 2.94
C PHE A 457 23.63 -1.82 3.48
N LEU A 458 23.04 -2.03 4.65
CA LEU A 458 22.88 -3.36 5.25
C LEU A 458 21.54 -4.00 4.84
N ALA A 459 20.49 -3.20 4.76
CA ALA A 459 19.16 -3.64 4.35
C ALA A 459 18.38 -2.51 3.66
N PHE A 460 17.39 -2.88 2.85
CA PHE A 460 16.49 -1.98 2.15
C PHE A 460 15.11 -2.62 2.01
N ALA A 461 14.05 -1.82 2.11
CA ALA A 461 12.69 -2.24 1.89
C ALA A 461 11.86 -1.14 1.23
N ASP A 462 11.07 -1.55 0.23
CA ASP A 462 10.03 -0.73 -0.37
C ASP A 462 8.68 -1.05 0.30
N HIS A 463 8.11 -0.06 0.99
CA HIS A 463 6.80 -0.15 1.63
C HIS A 463 5.67 0.36 0.73
N SER A 464 5.94 0.64 -0.55
CA SER A 464 4.95 1.10 -1.51
C SER A 464 4.02 -0.03 -1.99
N PRO A 465 2.75 0.29 -2.34
CA PRO A 465 2.10 1.58 -2.14
C PRO A 465 1.86 1.85 -0.64
N PHE A 466 2.17 3.06 -0.19
CA PHE A 466 1.98 3.45 1.21
C PHE A 466 0.81 4.41 1.34
N GLU A 467 -0.03 4.19 2.35
CA GLU A 467 -1.17 5.05 2.66
C GLU A 467 -2.10 5.28 1.45
N MET A 468 -2.92 4.26 1.16
CA MET A 468 -3.90 4.32 0.07
C MET A 468 -5.04 5.26 0.46
N SER A 469 -5.28 6.29 -0.35
CA SER A 469 -6.22 7.37 -0.05
C SER A 469 -6.97 7.84 -1.31
N VAL A 470 -7.88 8.79 -1.15
CA VAL A 470 -8.57 9.47 -2.24
C VAL A 470 -8.60 10.98 -2.02
N GLY A 471 -8.75 11.74 -3.10
CA GLY A 471 -8.88 13.19 -3.02
C GLY A 471 -10.22 13.63 -2.42
N ARG A 472 -10.28 14.87 -1.95
CA ARG A 472 -11.47 15.52 -1.36
C ARG A 472 -12.77 15.20 -2.10
N LYS A 473 -12.79 15.37 -3.43
CA LYS A 473 -14.01 15.20 -4.24
C LYS A 473 -14.58 13.78 -4.14
N ALA A 474 -13.73 12.76 -4.10
CA ALA A 474 -14.17 11.38 -3.96
C ALA A 474 -14.78 11.13 -2.56
N ILE A 475 -14.20 11.73 -1.51
CA ILE A 475 -14.76 11.68 -0.16
C ILE A 475 -16.15 12.33 -0.13
N GLU A 476 -16.28 13.52 -0.70
CA GLU A 476 -17.57 14.24 -0.84
C GLU A 476 -18.60 13.46 -1.65
N ASP A 477 -18.16 12.69 -2.66
CA ASP A 477 -19.02 11.85 -3.51
C ASP A 477 -19.39 10.51 -2.86
N GLY A 478 -19.02 10.29 -1.60
CA GLY A 478 -19.42 9.11 -0.84
C GLY A 478 -18.52 7.89 -1.03
N PHE A 479 -17.26 8.08 -1.46
CA PHE A 479 -16.32 6.97 -1.72
C PHE A 479 -16.25 5.96 -0.57
N TYR A 480 -16.13 6.42 0.68
CA TYR A 480 -15.99 5.52 1.83
C TYR A 480 -17.28 4.81 2.21
N GLN A 481 -18.45 5.38 1.89
CA GLN A 481 -19.74 4.72 2.04
C GLN A 481 -19.87 3.58 1.02
N GLU A 482 -19.42 3.79 -0.22
CA GLU A 482 -19.34 2.74 -1.23
C GLU A 482 -18.28 1.69 -0.89
N LEU A 483 -17.09 2.10 -0.40
CA LEU A 483 -16.00 1.19 0.00
C LEU A 483 -16.46 0.16 1.03
N LYS A 484 -17.29 0.56 2.00
CA LYS A 484 -17.87 -0.37 2.99
C LYS A 484 -18.72 -1.47 2.37
N LYS A 485 -19.41 -1.19 1.26
CA LYS A 485 -20.28 -2.18 0.59
C LYS A 485 -19.47 -3.31 -0.05
N LEU A 486 -18.14 -3.19 -0.15
CA LEU A 486 -17.27 -4.29 -0.55
C LEU A 486 -17.24 -5.43 0.46
N GLN A 487 -17.51 -5.18 1.74
CA GLN A 487 -17.40 -6.23 2.76
C GLN A 487 -18.50 -7.28 2.59
N GLY A 488 -18.10 -8.48 2.16
CA GLY A 488 -18.99 -9.59 1.81
C GLY A 488 -19.50 -9.56 0.36
N HIS A 489 -19.12 -8.56 -0.43
CA HIS A 489 -19.44 -8.51 -1.87
C HIS A 489 -18.77 -9.70 -2.58
N ARG A 490 -19.54 -10.52 -3.29
CA ARG A 490 -19.07 -11.76 -3.94
C ARG A 490 -18.24 -12.63 -2.98
N ASN A 491 -18.75 -12.84 -1.76
CA ASN A 491 -18.10 -13.58 -0.67
C ASN A 491 -16.62 -13.17 -0.45
N THR A 492 -16.32 -11.88 -0.67
CA THR A 492 -14.98 -11.33 -0.57
C THR A 492 -14.94 -10.27 0.54
N TYR A 493 -13.90 -10.32 1.37
CA TYR A 493 -13.63 -9.35 2.42
C TYR A 493 -12.31 -8.66 2.18
N TYR A 494 -12.21 -7.43 2.62
CA TYR A 494 -11.13 -6.53 2.27
C TYR A 494 -10.54 -5.93 3.54
N VAL A 495 -9.27 -6.23 3.82
CA VAL A 495 -8.62 -5.91 5.10
C VAL A 495 -7.23 -5.32 4.89
N GLY A 496 -6.68 -4.71 5.94
CA GLY A 496 -5.35 -4.11 5.92
C GLY A 496 -5.36 -2.59 5.74
N ALA A 497 -4.17 -2.03 5.54
CA ALA A 497 -3.95 -0.58 5.62
C ALA A 497 -4.83 0.24 4.67
N THR A 498 -5.16 -0.30 3.48
CA THR A 498 -6.08 0.37 2.52
C THR A 498 -7.48 0.59 3.08
N PHE A 499 -7.97 -0.32 3.92
CA PHE A 499 -9.33 -0.32 4.47
C PHE A 499 -9.36 0.22 5.91
N GLU A 500 -8.21 0.63 6.44
CA GLU A 500 -8.04 1.29 7.73
C GLU A 500 -6.99 2.41 7.57
N TYR A 501 -5.88 2.35 8.30
CA TYR A 501 -4.67 3.12 8.06
C TYR A 501 -3.44 2.23 8.35
N PRO A 502 -2.20 2.63 7.97
CA PRO A 502 -0.97 1.85 8.19
C PRO A 502 -0.51 1.65 9.66
N GLY A 503 -1.41 1.30 10.57
CA GLY A 503 -1.10 0.93 11.96
C GLY A 503 -1.51 -0.51 12.28
N SER A 504 -0.58 -1.37 12.68
CA SER A 504 -0.82 -2.82 12.89
C SER A 504 -1.97 -3.11 13.85
N SER A 505 -1.98 -2.47 15.03
CA SER A 505 -3.02 -2.69 16.05
C SER A 505 -4.41 -2.23 15.57
N ALA A 506 -4.48 -1.10 14.86
CA ALA A 506 -5.73 -0.64 14.24
C ALA A 506 -6.22 -1.58 13.14
N ILE A 507 -5.30 -2.13 12.34
CA ILE A 507 -5.60 -3.14 11.32
C ILE A 507 -6.17 -4.42 11.96
N TRP A 508 -5.57 -4.92 13.05
CA TRP A 508 -6.07 -6.09 13.76
C TRP A 508 -7.46 -5.86 14.33
N ARG A 509 -7.68 -4.70 14.97
CA ARG A 509 -8.99 -4.28 15.45
C ARG A 509 -10.04 -4.18 14.34
N ALA A 510 -9.63 -3.76 13.13
CA ALA A 510 -10.50 -3.73 11.96
C ALA A 510 -10.85 -5.14 11.46
N VAL A 511 -9.89 -6.08 11.51
CA VAL A 511 -10.15 -7.50 11.23
C VAL A 511 -11.13 -8.09 12.24
N ASP A 512 -10.94 -7.85 13.54
CA ASP A 512 -11.85 -8.35 14.59
C ASP A 512 -13.30 -7.93 14.35
N ARG A 513 -13.52 -6.68 13.91
CA ARG A 513 -14.86 -6.18 13.59
C ARG A 513 -15.51 -6.93 12.41
N LEU A 514 -14.72 -7.46 11.49
CA LEU A 514 -15.20 -8.17 10.30
C LEU A 514 -15.33 -9.68 10.53
N LEU A 515 -14.57 -10.28 11.47
CA LEU A 515 -14.55 -11.72 11.73
C LEU A 515 -15.96 -12.34 11.86
N PRO A 516 -16.92 -11.78 12.63
CA PRO A 516 -18.26 -12.37 12.72
C PRO A 516 -18.96 -12.51 11.36
N SER A 517 -18.83 -11.48 10.51
CA SER A 517 -19.43 -11.52 9.17
C SER A 517 -18.70 -12.47 8.23
N ILE A 518 -17.37 -12.57 8.34
CA ILE A 518 -16.55 -13.53 7.59
C ILE A 518 -16.98 -14.97 7.92
N MET A 519 -17.11 -15.28 9.21
CA MET A 519 -17.56 -16.61 9.66
C MET A 519 -18.98 -16.93 9.18
N GLU A 520 -19.90 -15.97 9.26
CA GLU A 520 -21.25 -16.14 8.70
C GLU A 520 -21.20 -16.45 7.20
N SER A 521 -20.31 -15.81 6.44
CA SER A 521 -20.13 -16.08 5.00
C SER A 521 -19.59 -17.48 4.74
N ILE A 522 -18.66 -17.97 5.57
CA ILE A 522 -18.10 -19.33 5.44
C ILE A 522 -19.18 -20.39 5.64
N ASP A 523 -20.06 -20.20 6.63
CA ASP A 523 -21.06 -21.19 7.04
C ASP A 523 -22.32 -21.20 6.16
N ARG A 524 -22.45 -20.25 5.21
CA ARG A 524 -23.61 -20.22 4.30
C ARG A 524 -23.62 -21.44 3.40
N PRO A 525 -24.71 -22.25 3.39
CA PRO A 525 -24.83 -23.35 2.46
C PRO A 525 -24.90 -22.81 1.02
N PRO A 526 -24.26 -23.46 0.04
CA PRO A 526 -24.37 -23.05 -1.35
C PRO A 526 -25.84 -23.06 -1.77
N LYS A 527 -26.33 -21.97 -2.37
CA LYS A 527 -27.71 -21.91 -2.85
C LYS A 527 -27.90 -23.04 -3.86
N SER A 528 -28.82 -23.96 -3.56
CA SER A 528 -29.22 -24.99 -4.52
C SER A 528 -29.69 -24.31 -5.80
N LYS A 529 -29.03 -24.60 -6.93
CA LYS A 529 -29.47 -24.16 -8.25
C LYS A 529 -30.85 -24.77 -8.51
N LEU A 530 -31.90 -23.98 -8.32
CA LEU A 530 -33.29 -24.33 -8.67
C LEU A 530 -33.52 -24.15 -10.17
#